data_AF-A0A673STV6-F1
#
_entry.id   AF-A0A673STV6-F1
#
_cell.length_a   1.000
_cell.length_b   1.000
_cell.length_c   1.000
_cell.angle_alpha   90.00
_cell.angle_beta   90.00
_cell.angle_gamma   90.00
#
_symmetry.space_group_name_H-M   'P 1'
#
loop_
_entity.id
_entity.type
_entity.pdbx_description
1 polymer ?
#
loop_
_entity_poly.entity_id
_entity_poly.type
_entity_poly.pdbx_seq_one_letter_code
_entity_poly.pdbx_strand_id
1 'polypeptide(L)' 'MRLLQAVLTAVFIIFQVLVFNFKRPCYLRGGICLKQGTPNCEPFQGPCRAFTVCCKVKS' A
#
# COMPACT_ATOMS: atom_id res chain seq x y z
N MET A 1 1.80 3.25 37.84
CA MET A 1 2.98 3.80 37.14
C MET A 1 2.54 4.45 35.83
N ARG A 2 2.12 5.72 35.86
CA ARG A 2 1.57 6.42 34.67
C ARG A 2 2.62 6.57 33.55
N LEU A 3 3.89 6.67 33.93
CA LEU A 3 5.01 6.77 33.00
C LEU A 3 5.17 5.51 32.14
N LEU A 4 5.13 4.32 32.77
CA LEU A 4 5.26 3.04 32.07
C LEU A 4 4.13 2.85 31.04
N GLN A 5 2.91 3.23 31.42
CA GLN A 5 1.75 3.13 30.54
C GLN A 5 1.85 4.10 29.36
N ALA A 6 2.33 5.33 29.57
CA ALA A 6 2.58 6.28 28.50
C ALA A 6 3.66 5.76 27.52
N VAL A 7 4.75 5.19 28.05
CA VAL A 7 5.82 4.60 27.23
C VAL A 7 5.31 3.43 26.39
N LEU A 8 4.57 2.49 26.98
CA LEU A 8 3.97 1.36 26.26
C LEU A 8 3.03 1.81 25.14
N THR A 9 2.21 2.83 25.41
CA THR A 9 1.26 3.37 24.42
C THR A 9 1.99 4.02 23.25
N ALA A 10 3.04 4.81 23.53
CA ALA A 10 3.85 5.43 22.49
C ALA A 10 4.56 4.38 21.60
N VAL A 11 5.15 3.35 22.22
CA VAL A 11 5.80 2.25 21.49
C VAL A 11 4.79 1.51 20.60
N PHE A 12 3.58 1.24 21.11
CA PHE A 12 2.54 0.58 20.33
C PHE A 12 2.10 1.42 19.13
N ILE A 13 1.90 2.73 19.29
CA ILE A 13 1.54 3.63 18.18
C ILE A 13 2.65 3.65 17.13
N ILE A 14 3.92 3.76 17.53
CA ILE A 14 5.06 3.74 16.59
C ILE A 14 5.08 2.42 15.81
N PHE A 15 4.91 1.29 16.50
CA PHE A 15 4.87 -0.03 15.88
C PHE A 15 3.71 -0.16 14.87
N GLN A 16 2.52 0.33 15.22
CA GLN A 16 1.36 0.37 14.33
C GLN A 16 1.66 1.19 13.08
N VAL A 17 2.23 2.39 13.21
CA VAL A 17 2.59 3.22 12.04
C VAL A 17 3.62 2.52 11.17
N LEU A 18 4.62 1.86 11.76
CA LEU A 18 5.66 1.17 11.01
C LEU A 18 5.11 -0.03 10.23
N VAL A 19 4.21 -0.82 10.84
CA VAL A 19 3.65 -2.05 10.26
C VAL A 19 2.50 -1.75 9.29
N PHE A 20 1.66 -0.76 9.59
CA PHE A 20 0.50 -0.38 8.78
C PHE A 20 0.83 0.66 7.69
N ASN A 21 2.10 0.88 7.37
CA ASN A 21 2.51 1.53 6.11
C ASN A 21 2.21 0.66 4.87
N PHE A 22 1.08 -0.05 4.88
CA PHE A 22 0.48 -0.65 3.71
C PHE A 22 0.09 0.48 2.76
N LYS A 23 0.96 0.73 1.77
CA LYS A 23 0.60 1.55 0.61
C LYS A 23 -0.76 1.05 0.10
N ARG A 24 -1.74 1.95 -0.04
CA ARG A 24 -3.08 1.60 -0.56
C ARG A 24 -2.93 0.82 -1.86
N PRO A 25 -3.55 -0.37 -1.99
CA PRO A 25 -3.48 -1.17 -3.20
C PRO A 25 -4.03 -0.44 -4.43
N CYS A 26 -3.48 -0.80 -5.60
CA CYS A 26 -3.77 -0.16 -6.89
C CYS A 26 -5.28 -0.01 -7.18
N TYR A 27 -6.07 -1.05 -6.89
CA TYR A 27 -7.52 -1.06 -7.14
C TYR A 27 -8.30 -0.02 -6.32
N LEU A 28 -7.83 0.32 -5.11
CA LEU A 28 -8.43 1.38 -4.29
C LEU A 28 -8.04 2.80 -4.75
N ARG A 29 -7.16 2.91 -5.74
CA ARG A 29 -6.74 4.18 -6.36
C ARG A 29 -7.34 4.39 -7.76
N GLY A 30 -8.22 3.49 -8.22
CA GLY A 30 -8.81 3.55 -9.55
C GLY A 30 -7.93 2.98 -10.67
N GLY A 31 -6.93 2.17 -10.31
CA GLY A 31 -6.19 1.34 -11.27
C GLY A 31 -6.62 -0.14 -11.19
N ILE A 32 -5.96 -0.98 -11.98
CA ILE A 32 -6.12 -2.44 -12.00
C ILE A 32 -4.74 -3.10 -11.99
N CYS A 33 -4.60 -4.21 -11.27
CA CYS A 33 -3.37 -5.00 -11.31
C CYS A 33 -3.40 -5.96 -12.49
N LEU A 34 -2.50 -5.78 -13.45
CA LEU A 34 -2.38 -6.63 -14.63
C LEU A 34 -1.00 -7.29 -14.69
N LYS A 35 -0.86 -8.38 -15.43
CA LYS A 35 0.45 -9.02 -15.63
C LYS A 35 1.38 -8.07 -16.37
N GLN A 36 2.67 -8.10 -16.03
CA GLN A 36 3.69 -7.37 -16.77
C GLN A 36 3.67 -7.80 -18.25
N GLY A 37 3.69 -6.82 -19.16
CA GLY A 37 3.57 -7.06 -20.61
C GLY A 37 2.14 -7.06 -21.15
N THR A 38 1.13 -6.75 -20.34
CA THR A 38 -0.24 -6.56 -20.84
C THR A 38 -0.28 -5.34 -21.78
N PRO A 39 -0.73 -5.47 -23.04
CA PRO A 39 -0.83 -4.34 -23.96
C PRO A 39 -1.88 -3.33 -23.48
N ASN A 40 -1.74 -2.06 -23.88
CA ASN A 40 -2.63 -0.95 -23.49
C ASN A 40 -2.71 -0.66 -21.97
N CYS A 41 -1.71 -1.08 -21.21
CA CYS A 41 -1.54 -0.66 -19.81
C CYS A 41 -0.81 0.68 -19.75
N GLU A 42 -1.47 1.73 -19.27
CA GLU A 42 -0.76 2.94 -18.83
C GLU A 42 -0.20 2.73 -17.42
N PRO A 43 1.10 2.97 -17.19
CA PRO A 43 1.71 2.83 -15.87
C PRO A 43 1.01 3.71 -14.83
N PHE A 44 0.58 3.13 -13.71
CA PHE A 44 -0.08 3.84 -12.62
C PHE A 44 0.60 3.59 -11.28
N GLN A 45 0.52 4.55 -10.36
CA GLN A 45 1.15 4.41 -9.04
C GLN A 45 0.27 3.59 -8.09
N GLY A 46 0.73 2.40 -7.74
CA GLY A 46 0.15 1.61 -6.67
C GLY A 46 0.86 0.28 -6.49
N PRO A 47 0.85 -0.29 -5.28
CA PRO A 47 1.33 -1.63 -5.06
C PRO A 47 0.32 -2.63 -5.65
N CYS A 48 0.89 -3.61 -6.34
CA CYS A 48 0.23 -4.82 -6.81
C CYS A 48 1.01 -6.03 -6.28
N ARG A 49 0.42 -7.24 -6.37
CA ARG A 49 1.11 -8.48 -5.95
C ARG A 49 2.27 -8.79 -6.92
N ALA A 50 3.17 -9.68 -6.51
CA ALA A 50 4.32 -10.07 -7.33
C ALA A 50 3.91 -10.41 -8.78
N PHE A 51 4.75 -10.01 -9.75
CA PHE A 51 4.55 -10.19 -11.20
C PHE A 51 3.34 -9.45 -11.81
N THR A 52 2.72 -8.54 -11.06
CA THR A 52 1.67 -7.66 -11.57
C THR A 52 2.06 -6.19 -11.41
N VAL A 53 1.65 -5.38 -12.38
CA VAL A 53 1.88 -3.94 -12.42
C VAL A 53 0.55 -3.21 -12.25
N CYS A 54 0.60 -2.05 -11.60
CA CYS A 54 -0.56 -1.19 -11.45
C CYS A 54 -0.77 -0.41 -12.75
N CYS A 55 -1.92 -0.61 -13.38
CA CYS A 55 -2.28 -0.06 -14.67
C CYS A 55 -3.54 0.80 -14.56
N LYS A 56 -3.66 1.81 -15.42
CA LYS A 56 -4.94 2.43 -15.73
C LYS A 56 -5.36 2.00 -17.14
N VAL A 57 -6.65 1.75 -17.34
CA VAL A 57 -7.18 1.50 -18.69
C VAL A 57 -7.10 2.84 -19.41
N LYS A 58 -6.41 2.86 -20.55
CA LYS A 58 -6.32 4.04 -21.41
C LYS A 58 -7.72 4.25 -22.04
N SER A 59 -8.48 5.20 -21.49
CA SER A 59 -9.76 5.67 -22.01
C SER A 59 -9.57 6.45 -23.30
#